data_AF-A0A417WVH4-F1
#
_entry.id   AF-A0A417WVH4-F1
#
_cell.length_a   1.000
_cell.length_b   1.000
_cell.length_c   1.000
_cell.angle_alpha   90.00
_cell.angle_beta   90.00
_cell.angle_gamma   90.00
#
_symmetry.space_group_name_H-M   'P 1'
#
loop_
_entity.id
_entity.type
_entity.pdbx_description
1 polymer ?
#
loop_
_entity_poly.entity_id
_entity_poly.type
_entity_poly.pdbx_seq_one_letter_code
_entity_poly.pdbx_strand_id
1 'polypeptide(L)'
;MNQEQEQNVEQMTPLDQMIAQDQLQMLKAAIPYASFGLQPSLAILSKWLELQRTIQLFSRPADLSMMSVDAPHVSPLEMLQDISRFAAGPQRDLLSQMFQTMQMVQMLQNINPGNEEDLL
;
A
#
# COMPACT_ATOMS: atom_id res chain seq x y z
N MET A 1 13.20 3.92 -32.38
CA MET A 1 13.40 3.25 -31.09
C MET A 1 13.78 4.32 -30.09
N ASN A 2 12.80 4.87 -29.37
CA ASN A 2 13.01 5.74 -28.20
C ASN A 2 11.81 5.54 -27.30
N GLN A 3 11.96 4.52 -26.47
CA GLN A 3 11.43 4.28 -25.13
C GLN A 3 10.18 5.08 -24.76
N GLU A 4 9.09 4.34 -24.61
CA GLU A 4 7.95 4.64 -23.75
C GLU A 4 8.48 5.16 -22.41
N GLN A 5 8.57 6.48 -22.27
CA GLN A 5 8.48 7.10 -20.95
C GLN A 5 7.03 6.92 -20.52
N GLU A 6 6.70 5.72 -20.06
CA GLU A 6 5.64 5.55 -19.08
C GLU A 6 5.97 6.55 -17.99
N GLN A 7 5.22 7.66 -17.98
CA GLN A 7 5.14 8.53 -16.82
C GLN A 7 4.50 7.68 -15.73
N ASN A 8 5.31 6.83 -15.11
CA ASN A 8 5.01 6.22 -13.84
C ASN A 8 5.08 7.37 -12.85
N VAL A 9 3.99 8.12 -12.77
CA VAL A 9 3.74 9.05 -11.67
C VAL A 9 3.84 8.17 -10.44
N GLU A 10 4.98 8.23 -9.73
CA GLU A 10 5.22 7.42 -8.55
C GLU A 10 4.06 7.64 -7.59
N GLN A 11 3.15 6.68 -7.56
CA GLN A 11 1.94 6.79 -6.76
C GLN A 11 2.38 6.71 -5.30
N MET A 12 2.00 7.71 -4.50
CA MET A 12 2.24 7.66 -3.06
C MET A 12 1.52 6.45 -2.49
N THR A 13 2.27 5.58 -1.80
CA THR A 13 1.66 4.43 -1.12
C THR A 13 0.71 4.92 -0.02
N PRO A 14 -0.26 4.10 0.43
CA PRO A 14 -1.12 4.49 1.54
C PRO A 14 -0.31 4.89 2.79
N LEU A 15 0.81 4.20 3.04
CA LEU A 15 1.72 4.57 4.13
C LEU A 15 2.32 5.96 3.93
N ASP A 16 2.81 6.27 2.73
CA ASP A 16 3.36 7.60 2.41
C ASP A 16 2.32 8.70 2.59
N GLN A 17 1.06 8.44 2.23
CA GLN A 17 -0.05 9.37 2.44
C GLN A 17 -0.33 9.61 3.93
N MET A 18 -0.24 8.57 4.76
CA MET A 18 -0.46 8.68 6.20
C MET A 18 0.65 9.48 6.92
N ILE A 19 1.87 9.48 6.39
CA ILE A 19 3.00 10.23 6.96
C ILE A 19 3.25 11.58 6.25
N ALA A 20 2.61 11.81 5.10
CA ALA A 20 2.79 13.04 4.33
C ALA A 20 2.34 14.27 5.12
N GLN A 21 3.15 15.32 5.07
CA GLN A 21 2.81 16.64 5.58
C GLN A 21 3.23 17.68 4.54
N ASP A 22 2.41 18.70 4.30
CA ASP A 22 2.68 19.74 3.30
C ASP A 22 4.08 20.35 3.47
N GLN A 23 4.49 20.61 4.70
CA GLN A 23 5.83 21.15 5.00
C GLN A 23 6.96 20.19 4.66
N LEU A 24 6.78 18.89 4.90
CA LEU A 24 7.77 17.87 4.57
C LEU A 24 7.86 17.64 3.06
N GLN A 25 6.73 17.69 2.36
CA GLN A 25 6.69 17.60 0.90
C GLN A 25 7.28 18.85 0.24
N MET A 26 7.02 20.04 0.79
CA MET A 26 7.68 21.28 0.37
C MET A 26 9.19 21.21 0.57
N LEU A 27 9.66 20.71 1.72
CA LEU A 27 11.09 20.49 1.97
C LEU A 27 11.68 19.55 0.90
N LYS A 28 11.05 18.40 0.66
CA LYS A 28 11.50 17.42 -0.35
C LYS A 28 11.54 18.01 -1.75
N ALA A 29 10.49 18.73 -2.16
CA ALA A 29 10.40 19.38 -3.46
C ALA A 29 11.46 20.48 -3.66
N ALA A 30 11.94 21.09 -2.58
CA ALA A 30 13.00 22.08 -2.62
C ALA A 30 14.41 21.48 -2.76
N ILE A 31 14.62 20.20 -2.39
CA ILE A 31 15.95 19.56 -2.38
C ILE A 31 16.67 19.67 -3.74
N PRO A 32 16.05 19.37 -4.90
CA PRO A 32 16.74 19.45 -6.19
C PRO A 32 17.28 20.86 -6.52
N TYR A 33 16.71 21.90 -5.90
CA TYR A 33 17.10 23.29 -6.10
C TYR A 33 18.11 23.80 -5.05
N ALA A 34 18.41 23.01 -4.02
CA ALA A 34 19.44 23.36 -3.04
C ALA A 34 20.84 23.23 -3.66
N SER A 35 21.83 23.92 -3.07
CA SER A 35 23.22 23.80 -3.52
C SER A 35 23.72 22.36 -3.38
N PHE A 36 24.57 21.92 -4.31
CA PHE A 36 25.04 20.53 -4.40
C PHE A 36 25.62 19.99 -3.07
N GLY A 37 26.28 20.84 -2.28
CA GLY A 37 26.81 20.45 -0.97
C GLY A 37 25.74 20.21 0.11
N LEU A 38 24.55 20.81 -0.01
CA LEU A 38 23.47 20.69 0.96
C LEU A 38 22.43 19.63 0.58
N GLN A 39 22.32 19.26 -0.71
CA GLN A 39 21.33 18.27 -1.16
C GLN A 39 21.41 16.94 -0.38
N PRO A 40 22.60 16.33 -0.16
CA PRO A 40 22.68 15.07 0.57
C PRO A 40 22.21 15.21 2.02
N SER A 41 22.61 16.30 2.70
CA SER A 41 22.21 16.57 4.08
C SER A 41 20.70 16.80 4.20
N LEU A 42 20.11 17.56 3.28
CA LEU A 42 18.66 17.81 3.25
C LEU A 42 17.86 16.55 2.90
N ALA A 43 18.37 15.71 1.99
CA ALA A 43 17.77 14.41 1.67
C ALA A 43 17.76 13.49 2.89
N ILE A 44 18.89 13.38 3.59
CA ILE A 44 18.98 12.59 4.83
C ILE A 44 18.03 13.14 5.90
N LEU A 45 18.01 14.46 6.11
CA LEU A 45 17.10 15.09 7.06
C LEU A 45 15.63 14.80 6.71
N SER A 46 15.25 14.90 5.43
CA SER A 46 13.88 14.60 5.01
C SER A 46 13.50 13.15 5.33
N LYS A 47 14.40 12.20 5.11
CA LYS A 47 14.18 10.77 5.41
C LYS A 47 14.12 10.50 6.91
N TRP A 48 14.92 11.20 7.70
CA TRP A 48 14.85 11.14 9.15
C TRP A 48 13.50 11.62 9.68
N LEU A 49 12.99 12.74 9.15
CA LEU A 49 11.68 13.26 9.53
C LEU A 49 10.54 12.30 9.13
N GLU A 50 10.62 11.67 7.95
CA GLU A 50 9.68 10.62 7.55
C GLU A 50 9.69 9.45 8.54
N LEU A 51 10.88 8.93 8.88
CA LEU A 51 11.03 7.83 9.82
C LEU A 51 10.45 8.16 11.20
N GLN A 52 10.73 9.35 11.72
CA GLN A 52 10.19 9.82 12.99
C GLN A 52 8.65 9.81 12.97
N ARG A 53 8.03 10.19 11.84
CA ARG A 53 6.57 10.16 11.68
C ARG A 53 6.02 8.76 11.56
N THR A 54 6.68 7.88 10.83
CA THR A 54 6.32 6.46 10.79
C THR A 54 6.32 5.86 12.19
N ILE A 55 7.36 6.12 12.99
CA ILE A 55 7.41 5.67 14.38
C ILE A 55 6.23 6.24 15.17
N GLN A 56 5.96 7.54 15.08
CA GLN A 56 4.82 8.17 15.78
C GLN A 56 3.46 7.61 15.37
N LEU A 57 3.27 7.30 14.08
CA LEU A 57 2.03 6.73 13.54
C LEU A 57 1.72 5.39 14.20
N PHE A 58 2.71 4.51 14.32
CA PHE A 58 2.54 3.17 14.90
C PHE A 58 2.80 3.09 16.41
N SER A 59 3.38 4.12 17.04
CA SER A 59 3.60 4.16 18.51
C SER A 59 2.40 4.68 19.27
N ARG A 60 1.36 5.20 18.60
CA ARG A 60 0.09 5.48 19.27
C ARG A 60 -0.51 4.13 19.67
N PRO A 61 -0.67 3.81 20.97
CA PRO A 61 -1.43 2.65 21.34
C PRO A 61 -2.79 2.80 20.67
N ALA A 62 -3.22 1.77 19.93
CA ALA A 62 -4.60 1.70 19.46
C ALA A 62 -5.46 2.02 20.68
N ASP A 63 -6.19 3.12 20.62
CA ASP A 63 -6.99 3.59 21.74
C ASP A 63 -7.80 2.38 22.21
N LEU A 64 -7.52 1.90 23.42
CA LEU A 64 -8.15 0.73 24.01
C LEU A 64 -9.68 0.91 24.17
N SER A 65 -10.23 2.05 23.73
CA SER A 65 -11.65 2.33 23.56
C SER A 65 -12.26 1.75 22.28
N MET A 66 -11.47 1.23 21.32
CA MET A 66 -11.97 0.66 20.06
C MET A 66 -11.97 -0.88 20.02
N MET A 67 -11.86 -1.57 21.15
CA MET A 67 -12.12 -3.03 21.26
C MET A 67 -13.60 -3.41 21.15
N SER A 68 -14.42 -2.56 20.53
CA SER A 68 -15.78 -2.92 20.11
C SER A 68 -16.08 -2.25 18.78
N VAL A 69 -16.64 -3.03 17.86
CA VAL A 69 -17.10 -2.69 16.50
C VAL A 69 -16.01 -2.88 15.44
N ASP A 70 -16.03 -4.08 14.85
CA ASP A 70 -15.48 -4.45 13.54
C ASP A 70 -14.17 -3.75 13.16
N ALA A 71 -13.04 -4.35 13.57
CA ALA A 71 -11.78 -4.08 12.88
C ALA A 71 -12.05 -4.24 11.38
N PRO A 72 -11.69 -3.26 10.52
CA PRO A 72 -11.96 -3.37 9.10
C PRO A 72 -11.33 -4.66 8.60
N HIS A 73 -12.16 -5.65 8.32
CA HIS A 73 -11.76 -6.93 7.76
C HIS A 73 -11.38 -6.67 6.30
N VAL A 74 -10.19 -6.10 6.09
CA VAL A 74 -9.63 -5.95 4.74
C VAL A 74 -9.43 -7.35 4.21
N SER A 75 -10.15 -7.70 3.13
CA SER A 75 -9.99 -9.00 2.51
C SER A 75 -8.56 -9.12 1.98
N PRO A 76 -7.86 -10.24 2.18
CA PRO A 76 -6.55 -10.48 1.57
C PRO A 76 -6.57 -10.28 0.05
N LEU A 77 -7.73 -10.51 -0.58
CA LEU A 77 -7.93 -10.30 -2.00
C LEU A 77 -7.93 -8.81 -2.39
N GLU A 78 -8.62 -7.97 -1.61
CA GLU A 78 -8.62 -6.50 -1.80
C GLU A 78 -7.21 -5.94 -1.58
N MET A 79 -6.50 -6.41 -0.55
CA MET A 79 -5.10 -6.04 -0.31
C MET A 79 -4.20 -6.39 -1.50
N LEU A 80 -4.33 -7.59 -2.09
CA LEU A 80 -3.51 -7.99 -3.24
C LEU A 80 -3.79 -7.12 -4.47
N GLN A 81 -5.06 -6.80 -4.72
CA GLN A 81 -5.45 -5.86 -5.77
C GLN A 81 -4.83 -4.49 -5.52
N ASP A 82 -4.89 -4.02 -4.29
CA ASP A 82 -4.35 -2.72 -3.86
C ASP A 82 -2.81 -2.64 -3.87
N ILE A 83 -2.10 -3.75 -3.75
CA ILE A 83 -0.64 -3.77 -3.89
C ILE A 83 -0.24 -3.87 -5.37
N SER A 84 -1.06 -4.53 -6.19
CA SER A 84 -0.78 -4.72 -7.62
C SER A 84 -0.62 -3.41 -8.41
N ARG A 85 -1.27 -2.33 -7.98
CA ARG A 85 -1.13 -0.98 -8.58
C ARG A 85 0.26 -0.36 -8.37
N PHE A 86 1.01 -0.82 -7.37
CA PHE A 86 2.37 -0.38 -7.08
C PHE A 86 3.45 -1.28 -7.69
N ALA A 87 3.05 -2.38 -8.34
CA ALA A 87 3.96 -3.29 -9.04
C ALA A 87 3.98 -3.02 -10.55
N ALA A 88 5.09 -3.33 -11.21
CA ALA A 88 5.24 -3.21 -12.66
C ALA A 88 5.87 -4.46 -13.28
N GLY A 89 5.60 -4.67 -14.57
CA GLY A 89 6.14 -5.80 -15.34
C GLY A 89 5.79 -7.17 -14.72
N PRO A 90 6.75 -8.11 -14.67
CA PRO A 90 6.51 -9.49 -14.21
C PRO A 90 5.91 -9.60 -12.79
N GLN A 91 6.18 -8.62 -11.92
CA GLN A 91 5.65 -8.60 -10.55
C GLN A 91 4.14 -8.33 -10.55
N ARG A 92 3.66 -7.45 -11.42
CA ARG A 92 2.22 -7.16 -11.57
C ARG A 92 1.48 -8.37 -12.16
N ASP A 93 2.11 -9.06 -13.11
CA ASP A 93 1.55 -10.28 -13.72
C ASP A 93 1.43 -11.40 -12.69
N LEU A 94 2.42 -11.56 -11.81
CA LEU A 94 2.38 -12.52 -10.71
C LEU A 94 1.25 -12.20 -9.73
N LEU A 95 1.15 -10.94 -9.28
CA LEU A 95 0.09 -10.51 -8.36
C LEU A 95 -1.31 -10.69 -8.98
N SER A 96 -1.45 -10.43 -10.28
CA SER A 96 -2.70 -10.63 -11.02
C SER A 96 -3.09 -12.10 -11.09
N GLN A 97 -2.12 -13.00 -11.35
CA GLN A 97 -2.35 -14.45 -11.34
C GLN A 97 -2.72 -14.98 -9.95
N MET A 98 -2.09 -14.47 -8.89
CA MET A 98 -2.43 -14.82 -7.51
C MET A 98 -3.87 -14.39 -7.18
N PHE A 99 -4.24 -13.16 -7.54
CA PHE A 99 -5.59 -12.62 -7.36
C PHE A 99 -6.65 -13.47 -8.10
N GLN A 100 -6.40 -13.82 -9.36
CA GLN A 100 -7.30 -14.67 -10.16
C GLN A 100 -7.45 -16.08 -9.57
N THR A 101 -6.34 -16.70 -9.16
CA THR A 101 -6.35 -18.04 -8.52
C THR A 101 -7.15 -18.03 -7.22
N MET A 102 -6.97 -17.00 -6.38
CA MET A 102 -7.72 -16.88 -5.13
C MET A 102 -9.21 -16.66 -5.35
N GLN A 103 -9.60 -15.85 -6.35
CA GLN A 103 -11.02 -15.71 -6.72
C GLN A 103 -11.63 -17.02 -7.19
N MET A 104 -10.90 -17.80 -8.01
CA MET A 104 -11.36 -19.11 -8.46
C MET A 104 -11.60 -20.06 -7.29
N VAL A 105 -10.66 -20.11 -6.33
CA VAL A 105 -10.79 -20.96 -5.14
C VAL A 105 -12.00 -20.54 -4.29
N GLN A 106 -12.26 -19.24 -4.12
CA GLN A 106 -13.45 -18.74 -3.41
C GLN A 106 -14.75 -19.12 -4.13
N MET A 107 -14.79 -19.00 -5.47
CA MET A 107 -15.95 -19.43 -6.26
C MET A 107 -16.21 -20.93 -6.09
N LEU A 108 -15.18 -21.78 -6.12
CA LEU A 108 -15.32 -23.23 -5.91
C LEU A 108 -15.79 -23.58 -4.49
N GLN A 109 -15.33 -22.85 -3.47
CA GLN A 109 -15.79 -23.03 -2.08
C GLN A 109 -17.25 -22.61 -1.90
N ASN A 110 -17.69 -21.56 -2.59
CA ASN A 110 -19.05 -21.04 -2.50
C ASN A 110 -20.08 -21.87 -3.29
N ILE A 111 -19.63 -22.80 -4.15
CA ILE A 111 -20.50 -23.67 -4.97
C ILE A 111 -20.92 -24.96 -4.22
N ASN A 112 -20.60 -25.11 -2.92
CA ASN A 112 -21.11 -26.24 -2.12
C ASN A 112 -22.13 -25.82 -1.04
N PRO A 113 -23.41 -25.55 -1.40
CA PRO A 113 -24.50 -25.81 -0.48
C PRO A 113 -24.74 -27.32 -0.48
N GLY A 114 -24.64 -27.94 0.70
CA GLY A 114 -24.90 -29.36 0.86
C GLY A 114 -26.20 -29.77 0.17
N ASN A 115 -26.08 -30.70 -0.76
CA ASN A 115 -27.20 -31.44 -1.33
C ASN A 115 -27.84 -32.17 -0.14
N GLU A 116 -28.92 -31.58 0.33
CA GLU A 116 -29.99 -32.09 1.18
C GLU A 116 -29.91 -33.62 1.40
N GLU A 117 -29.18 -34.02 2.45
CA GLU A 117 -29.52 -35.21 3.22
C GLU A 117 -30.83 -34.90 3.95
N ASP A 118 -31.98 -35.06 3.28
CA ASP A 118 -33.27 -35.43 3.90
C ASP A 118 -34.38 -35.44 2.85
N LEU A 119 -34.53 -36.57 2.16
CA LEU A 119 -35.81 -37.04 1.64
C LEU A 119 -35.84 -38.56 1.88
N LEU A 120 -36.06 -38.90 3.16
CA LEU A 120 -36.59 -40.19 3.59
C LEU A 120 -38.00 -40.40 3.02
#